data_AF-A0A8B6E0R0-F1
#
_entry.id   AF-A0A8B6E0R0-F1
#
_cell.length_a   1.000
_cell.length_b   1.000
_cell.length_c   1.000
_cell.angle_alpha   90.00
_cell.angle_beta   90.00
_cell.angle_gamma   90.00
#
_symmetry.space_group_name_H-M   'P 1'
#
loop_
_entity.id
_entity.type
_entity.pdbx_description
1 polymer ?
#
loop_
_entity_poly.entity_id
_entity_poly.type
_entity_poly.pdbx_seq_one_letter_code
_entity_poly.pdbx_strand_id
1 'polypeptide(L)'
;MLFETIVVLTLSFLKEVFAVPCTEPSLAMCDCSGTVVNCANKNLAQIPRNIPTDTTRLELNQNKIQSIDATSLSGLTSLEMLSLEYNEISSIEDGAFSTLSSLSILSIYDNKLTTIKTDTFKSLGSLRELHLESNEISSIEDGAFSTLSSLSLLKINDNKLTSIKPDTFKSLGLLRELNLKDNDLTTVSASVFADLTDIVYL
;
A
#
# COMPACT_ATOMS: atom_id res chain seq x y z
N MET A 1 64.95 -9.49 21.21
CA MET A 1 64.00 -10.33 21.96
C MET A 1 62.62 -9.75 21.72
N LEU A 2 61.64 -10.57 21.33
CA LEU A 2 60.20 -10.25 21.28
C LEU A 2 59.82 -9.12 20.26
N PHE A 3 58.95 -9.27 19.24
CA PHE A 3 57.63 -9.93 19.10
C PHE A 3 56.64 -9.44 20.18
N GLU A 4 55.41 -8.99 19.93
CA GLU A 4 54.54 -8.93 18.73
C GLU A 4 53.38 -7.92 19.05
N THR A 5 52.33 -7.57 18.28
CA THR A 5 51.70 -7.93 16.98
C THR A 5 50.96 -6.67 16.42
N ILE A 6 50.25 -6.76 15.28
CA ILE A 6 49.23 -5.80 14.76
C ILE A 6 49.80 -4.38 14.46
N VAL A 7 50.20 -3.97 13.25
CA VAL A 7 49.83 -4.34 11.86
C VAL A 7 48.36 -4.04 11.52
N VAL A 8 48.12 -3.38 10.37
CA VAL A 8 46.80 -3.13 9.74
C VAL A 8 45.93 -1.98 10.34
N LEU A 9 46.31 -0.73 10.05
CA LEU A 9 45.35 0.40 9.99
C LEU A 9 44.69 0.45 8.60
N THR A 10 43.77 -0.48 8.29
CA THR A 10 42.98 -0.43 7.04
C THR A 10 41.58 0.10 7.27
N LEU A 11 41.25 1.18 6.56
CA LEU A 11 40.02 1.29 5.74
C LEU A 11 38.74 0.62 6.29
N SER A 12 38.36 0.93 7.53
CA SER A 12 37.07 0.53 8.13
C SER A 12 36.19 1.71 8.57
N PHE A 13 36.61 2.94 8.24
CA PHE A 13 35.74 4.14 8.25
C PHE A 13 34.99 4.35 6.92
N LEU A 14 34.80 3.27 6.15
CA LEU A 14 33.67 3.21 5.24
C LEU A 14 32.40 3.25 6.10
N LYS A 15 31.56 4.25 5.88
CA LYS A 15 30.19 4.24 6.41
C LYS A 15 29.41 3.16 5.69
N GLU A 16 29.45 1.93 6.19
CA GLU A 16 28.32 1.05 6.00
C GLU A 16 27.09 1.74 6.59
N VAL A 17 25.99 1.71 5.84
CA VAL A 17 24.75 2.39 6.22
C VAL A 17 24.09 1.52 7.27
N PHE A 18 24.50 1.70 8.54
CA PHE A 18 23.92 1.01 9.67
C PHE A 18 22.42 1.31 9.73
N ALA A 19 21.63 0.34 9.25
CA ALA A 19 20.23 0.24 9.58
C ALA A 19 20.10 0.28 11.11
N VAL A 20 19.32 1.21 11.63
CA VAL A 20 19.02 1.25 13.06
C VAL A 20 18.02 0.13 13.33
N PRO A 21 18.35 -0.84 14.20
CA PRO A 21 17.50 -2.00 14.43
C PRO A 21 16.23 -1.58 15.16
N CYS A 22 15.09 -2.11 14.73
CA CYS A 22 13.84 -1.95 15.46
C CYS A 22 13.94 -2.58 16.86
N THR A 23 13.44 -1.89 17.89
CA THR A 23 13.52 -2.37 19.28
C THR A 23 12.46 -3.42 19.63
N GLU A 24 11.38 -3.50 18.86
CA GLU A 24 10.32 -4.50 19.03
C GLU A 24 10.74 -5.86 18.42
N PRO A 25 10.64 -6.99 19.16
CA PRO A 25 11.06 -8.30 18.66
C PRO A 25 10.31 -8.79 17.41
N SER A 26 9.07 -8.35 17.20
CA SER A 26 8.28 -8.60 15.99
C SER A 26 8.88 -7.96 14.73
N LEU A 27 9.64 -6.87 14.91
CA LEU A 27 10.32 -6.11 13.87
C LEU A 27 11.81 -6.43 13.78
N ALA A 28 12.30 -7.50 14.43
CA ALA A 28 13.73 -7.83 14.48
C ALA A 28 14.39 -8.17 13.12
N MET A 29 13.60 -8.34 12.05
CA MET A 29 14.07 -8.47 10.66
C MET A 29 13.97 -7.16 9.86
N CYS A 30 13.38 -6.11 10.43
CA CYS A 30 13.11 -4.83 9.81
C CYS A 30 14.11 -3.76 10.26
N ASP A 31 14.23 -2.70 9.46
CA ASP A 31 15.13 -1.58 9.63
C ASP A 31 14.31 -0.33 9.98
N CYS A 32 14.51 0.24 11.17
CA CYS A 32 13.71 1.35 11.71
C CYS A 32 14.54 2.64 11.75
N SER A 33 14.14 3.69 11.02
CA SER A 33 14.89 4.95 10.94
C SER A 33 13.97 6.16 11.10
N GLY A 34 13.99 6.76 12.29
CA GLY A 34 13.00 7.77 12.67
C GLY A 34 11.59 7.17 12.63
N THR A 35 10.69 7.81 11.89
CA THR A 35 9.30 7.36 11.66
C THR A 35 9.15 6.43 10.45
N VAL A 36 10.25 5.87 9.91
CA VAL A 36 10.23 4.91 8.80
C VAL A 36 10.49 3.50 9.32
N VAL A 37 9.65 2.54 8.92
CA VAL A 37 9.83 1.11 9.19
C VAL A 37 9.94 0.38 7.85
N ASN A 38 11.15 -0.09 7.51
CA ASN A 38 11.40 -0.91 6.33
C ASN A 38 11.43 -2.40 6.72
N CYS A 39 10.45 -3.13 6.24
CA CYS A 39 10.32 -4.58 6.32
C CYS A 39 10.38 -5.23 4.91
N ALA A 40 10.97 -4.55 3.93
CA ALA A 40 10.98 -4.95 2.53
C ALA A 40 11.88 -6.18 2.29
N ASN A 41 11.43 -7.13 1.46
CA ASN A 41 12.20 -8.33 1.08
C ASN A 41 12.75 -9.15 2.29
N LYS A 42 11.99 -9.21 3.39
CA LYS A 42 12.37 -9.97 4.61
C LYS A 42 11.71 -11.36 4.68
N ASN A 43 11.07 -11.82 3.59
CA ASN A 43 10.33 -13.10 3.49
C ASN A 43 9.16 -13.24 4.49
N LEU A 44 8.55 -12.14 4.91
CA LEU A 44 7.47 -12.13 5.90
C LEU A 44 6.19 -12.78 5.32
N ALA A 45 5.61 -13.72 6.07
CA ALA A 45 4.32 -14.34 5.72
C ALA A 45 3.10 -13.55 6.24
N GLN A 46 3.33 -12.59 7.14
CA GLN A 46 2.31 -11.78 7.81
C GLN A 46 2.90 -10.39 8.11
N ILE A 47 2.02 -9.39 8.30
CA ILE A 47 2.42 -8.05 8.76
C ILE A 47 2.93 -8.15 10.21
N PRO A 48 4.08 -7.56 10.56
CA PRO A 48 4.57 -7.51 11.94
C PRO A 48 3.59 -6.81 12.87
N ARG A 49 3.42 -7.33 14.09
CA ARG A 49 2.66 -6.66 15.16
C ARG A 49 3.52 -5.61 15.87
N ASN A 50 2.89 -4.74 16.65
CA ASN A 50 3.55 -3.69 17.45
C ASN A 50 4.39 -2.71 16.60
N ILE A 51 3.92 -2.35 15.41
CA ILE A 51 4.55 -1.29 14.61
C ILE A 51 4.43 0.04 15.39
N PRO A 52 5.51 0.85 15.55
CA PRO A 52 5.46 2.11 16.28
C PRO A 52 4.36 3.05 15.76
N THR A 53 3.53 3.60 16.65
CA THR A 53 2.34 4.38 16.27
C THR A 53 2.66 5.72 15.60
N ASP A 54 3.88 6.21 15.75
CA ASP A 54 4.46 7.37 15.09
C ASP A 54 5.05 7.07 13.70
N THR A 55 4.97 5.82 13.21
CA THR A 55 5.40 5.43 11.86
C THR A 55 4.64 6.23 10.80
N THR A 56 5.34 7.03 10.00
CA THR A 56 4.79 7.77 8.85
C THR A 56 4.96 7.02 7.53
N ARG A 57 5.94 6.11 7.43
CA ARG A 57 6.13 5.26 6.24
C ARG A 57 6.45 3.81 6.61
N LEU A 58 5.67 2.90 6.04
CA LEU A 58 5.76 1.45 6.26
C LEU A 58 5.96 0.73 4.92
N GLU A 59 7.12 0.09 4.76
CA GLU A 59 7.52 -0.63 3.54
C GLU A 59 7.46 -2.15 3.83
N LEU A 60 6.43 -2.83 3.32
CA LEU A 60 6.17 -4.27 3.50
C LEU A 60 6.20 -5.04 2.17
N ASN A 61 6.67 -4.40 1.10
CA ASN A 61 6.77 -4.95 -0.24
C ASN A 61 7.78 -6.11 -0.39
N GLN A 62 7.64 -6.87 -1.48
CA GLN A 62 8.50 -8.02 -1.82
C GLN A 62 8.52 -9.11 -0.73
N ASN A 63 7.38 -9.35 -0.08
CA ASN A 63 7.20 -10.37 0.95
C ASN A 63 6.22 -11.47 0.49
N LYS A 64 5.69 -12.25 1.43
CA LYS A 64 4.76 -13.37 1.19
C LYS A 64 3.49 -13.21 2.03
N ILE A 65 3.09 -11.96 2.27
CA ILE A 65 1.91 -11.62 3.06
C ILE A 65 0.67 -12.03 2.27
N GLN A 66 -0.18 -12.87 2.85
CA GLN A 66 -1.36 -13.44 2.16
C GLN A 66 -2.68 -12.71 2.51
N SER A 67 -2.70 -11.99 3.63
CA SER A 67 -3.88 -11.31 4.16
C SER A 67 -3.50 -10.11 5.02
N ILE A 68 -4.34 -9.07 5.03
CA ILE A 68 -4.24 -7.93 5.96
C ILE A 68 -5.31 -8.10 7.05
N ASP A 69 -4.90 -8.35 8.30
CA ASP A 69 -5.83 -8.53 9.43
C ASP A 69 -6.22 -7.20 10.09
N ALA A 70 -7.40 -7.17 10.73
CA ALA A 70 -8.01 -5.97 11.33
C ALA A 70 -7.20 -5.33 12.48
N THR A 71 -6.18 -6.01 12.99
CA THR A 71 -5.32 -5.55 14.10
C THR A 71 -3.92 -5.15 13.65
N SER A 72 -3.43 -5.71 12.54
CA SER A 72 -2.05 -5.60 12.07
C SER A 72 -1.54 -4.18 11.81
N LEU A 73 -2.44 -3.28 11.38
CA LEU A 73 -2.15 -1.86 11.10
C LEU A 73 -2.88 -0.91 12.07
N SER A 74 -3.43 -1.45 13.17
CA SER A 74 -4.27 -0.71 14.10
C SER A 74 -3.46 0.30 14.92
N GLY A 75 -3.94 1.55 14.99
CA GLY A 75 -3.31 2.63 15.75
C GLY A 75 -2.22 3.40 15.00
N LEU A 76 -1.91 3.04 13.75
CA LEU A 76 -0.95 3.77 12.89
C LEU A 76 -1.57 5.04 12.30
N THR A 77 -2.08 5.92 13.16
CA THR A 77 -2.80 7.15 12.76
C THR A 77 -1.91 8.18 12.08
N SER A 78 -0.59 8.11 12.29
CA SER A 78 0.42 8.95 11.62
C SER A 78 0.90 8.39 10.27
N LEU A 79 0.42 7.23 9.82
CA LEU A 79 0.89 6.61 8.59
C LEU A 79 0.45 7.40 7.35
N GLU A 80 1.41 7.90 6.57
CA GLU A 80 1.20 8.69 5.35
C GLU A 80 1.37 7.84 4.09
N MET A 81 2.24 6.82 4.13
CA MET A 81 2.52 5.93 3.00
C MET A 81 2.65 4.46 3.44
N LEU A 82 1.90 3.59 2.76
CA LEU A 82 1.90 2.14 2.96
C LEU A 82 2.21 1.42 1.63
N SER A 83 3.32 0.67 1.63
CA SER A 83 3.80 -0.13 0.50
C SER A 83 3.64 -1.63 0.81
N LEU A 84 2.85 -2.32 0.00
CA LEU A 84 2.50 -3.75 0.12
C LEU A 84 2.66 -4.50 -1.22
N GLU A 85 3.21 -3.85 -2.25
CA GLU A 85 3.37 -4.44 -3.58
C GLU A 85 4.30 -5.66 -3.62
N TYR A 86 4.14 -6.51 -4.63
CA TYR A 86 4.85 -7.80 -4.75
C TYR A 86 4.67 -8.67 -3.49
N ASN A 87 3.42 -8.98 -3.16
CA ASN A 87 3.06 -9.90 -2.08
C ASN A 87 2.07 -10.96 -2.60
N GLU A 88 1.40 -11.68 -1.71
CA GLU A 88 0.42 -12.71 -2.05
C GLU A 88 -0.98 -12.36 -1.52
N ILE A 89 -1.27 -11.07 -1.31
CA ILE A 89 -2.46 -10.60 -0.59
C ILE A 89 -3.70 -10.91 -1.41
N SER A 90 -4.52 -11.82 -0.88
CA SER A 90 -5.78 -12.28 -1.48
C SER A 90 -7.01 -11.88 -0.66
N SER A 91 -6.81 -11.42 0.58
CA SER A 91 -7.87 -10.93 1.46
C SER A 91 -7.44 -9.72 2.30
N ILE A 92 -8.41 -8.85 2.56
CA ILE A 92 -8.29 -7.71 3.46
C ILE A 92 -9.49 -7.81 4.42
N GLU A 93 -9.24 -7.85 5.72
CA GLU A 93 -10.31 -7.92 6.71
C GLU A 93 -11.07 -6.59 6.84
N ASP A 94 -12.34 -6.68 7.20
CA ASP A 94 -13.21 -5.52 7.30
C ASP A 94 -12.74 -4.60 8.44
N GLY A 95 -12.29 -3.40 8.08
CA GLY A 95 -11.68 -2.45 9.03
C GLY A 95 -10.15 -2.52 9.16
N ALA A 96 -9.44 -3.31 8.35
CA ALA A 96 -7.97 -3.38 8.37
C ALA A 96 -7.26 -2.02 8.18
N PHE A 97 -7.88 -1.08 7.45
CA PHE A 97 -7.38 0.29 7.27
C PHE A 97 -8.09 1.34 8.15
N SER A 98 -8.89 0.91 9.13
CA SER A 98 -9.86 1.77 9.84
C SER A 98 -9.23 2.95 10.59
N THR A 99 -7.98 2.82 11.06
CA THR A 99 -7.25 3.85 11.81
C THR A 99 -6.30 4.70 10.95
N LEU A 100 -6.16 4.42 9.66
CA LEU A 100 -5.14 5.02 8.78
C LEU A 100 -5.59 6.38 8.22
N SER A 101 -6.07 7.28 9.09
CA SER A 101 -6.72 8.55 8.71
C SER A 101 -5.81 9.55 7.99
N SER A 102 -4.49 9.41 8.13
CA SER A 102 -3.48 10.28 7.49
C SER A 102 -2.92 9.71 6.18
N LEU A 103 -3.36 8.51 5.78
CA LEU A 103 -2.76 7.79 4.65
C LEU A 103 -3.02 8.53 3.34
N SER A 104 -1.94 8.93 2.66
CA SER A 104 -1.93 9.65 1.39
C SER A 104 -1.60 8.74 0.22
N ILE A 105 -0.78 7.70 0.42
CA ILE A 105 -0.36 6.75 -0.62
C ILE A 105 -0.58 5.32 -0.14
N LEU A 106 -1.34 4.54 -0.91
CA LEU A 106 -1.55 3.10 -0.68
C LEU A 106 -1.17 2.32 -1.95
N SER A 107 -0.18 1.44 -1.82
CA SER A 107 0.31 0.59 -2.89
C SER A 107 0.10 -0.88 -2.55
N ILE A 108 -0.77 -1.56 -3.30
CA ILE A 108 -1.04 -3.00 -3.20
C ILE A 108 -1.06 -3.65 -4.59
N TYR A 109 -0.27 -3.13 -5.53
CA TYR A 109 -0.13 -3.70 -6.87
C TYR A 109 0.70 -5.01 -6.84
N ASP A 110 0.68 -5.81 -7.91
CA ASP A 110 1.36 -7.13 -7.96
C ASP A 110 0.97 -8.02 -6.75
N ASN A 111 -0.34 -8.30 -6.65
CA ASN A 111 -0.98 -9.05 -5.57
C ASN A 111 -2.15 -9.90 -6.11
N LYS A 112 -2.97 -10.49 -5.23
CA LYS A 112 -3.97 -11.53 -5.56
C LYS A 112 -5.42 -11.11 -5.19
N LEU A 113 -5.70 -9.81 -5.12
CA LEU A 113 -7.04 -9.30 -4.77
C LEU A 113 -8.01 -9.59 -5.93
N THR A 114 -9.20 -10.11 -5.62
CA THR A 114 -10.22 -10.48 -6.62
C THR A 114 -11.45 -9.56 -6.63
N THR A 115 -11.69 -8.83 -5.54
CA THR A 115 -12.87 -8.01 -5.29
C THR A 115 -12.50 -6.82 -4.41
N ILE A 116 -13.00 -5.63 -4.72
CA ILE A 116 -12.95 -4.47 -3.81
C ILE A 116 -14.33 -4.34 -3.15
N LYS A 117 -14.39 -4.42 -1.81
CA LYS A 117 -15.64 -4.29 -1.06
C LYS A 117 -16.01 -2.83 -0.81
N THR A 118 -17.29 -2.56 -0.55
CA THR A 118 -17.80 -1.21 -0.21
C THR A 118 -17.03 -0.57 0.95
N ASP A 119 -16.67 -1.37 1.96
CA ASP A 119 -16.07 -0.89 3.20
C ASP A 119 -14.52 -0.98 3.24
N THR A 120 -13.85 -1.54 2.21
CA THR A 120 -12.40 -1.78 2.23
C THR A 120 -11.59 -0.50 2.48
N PHE A 121 -11.90 0.59 1.79
CA PHE A 121 -11.14 1.86 1.89
C PHE A 121 -11.88 2.96 2.68
N LYS A 122 -12.91 2.59 3.46
CA LYS A 122 -13.88 3.52 4.07
C LYS A 122 -13.28 4.66 4.88
N SER A 123 -12.22 4.41 5.65
CA SER A 123 -11.55 5.42 6.48
C SER A 123 -10.52 6.28 5.75
N LEU A 124 -10.18 5.98 4.49
CA LEU A 124 -9.04 6.56 3.77
C LEU A 124 -9.37 7.91 3.08
N GLY A 125 -10.09 8.79 3.76
CA GLY A 125 -10.52 10.09 3.19
C GLY A 125 -9.39 11.05 2.81
N SER A 126 -8.18 10.83 3.32
CA SER A 126 -6.96 11.59 3.00
C SER A 126 -6.19 11.04 1.79
N LEU A 127 -6.58 9.89 1.25
CA LEU A 127 -5.82 9.16 0.23
C LEU A 127 -5.77 9.93 -1.09
N ARG A 128 -4.57 10.08 -1.65
CA ARG A 128 -4.29 10.81 -2.91
C ARG A 128 -3.93 9.89 -4.05
N GLU A 129 -3.28 8.77 -3.74
CA GLU A 129 -2.80 7.77 -4.69
C GLU A 129 -3.20 6.36 -4.23
N LEU A 130 -3.83 5.60 -5.12
CA LEU A 130 -4.22 4.20 -4.91
C LEU A 130 -3.74 3.36 -6.09
N HIS A 131 -2.75 2.49 -5.84
CA HIS A 131 -2.15 1.58 -6.81
C HIS A 131 -2.65 0.16 -6.56
N LEU A 132 -3.52 -0.33 -7.45
CA LEU A 132 -4.14 -1.66 -7.43
C LEU A 132 -3.89 -2.42 -8.75
N GLU A 133 -2.94 -1.97 -9.56
CA GLU A 133 -2.60 -2.64 -10.81
C GLU A 133 -2.04 -4.06 -10.61
N SER A 134 -2.03 -4.88 -11.66
CA SER A 134 -1.48 -6.25 -11.65
C SER A 134 -2.05 -7.09 -10.48
N ASN A 135 -3.38 -7.17 -10.44
CA ASN A 135 -4.15 -7.96 -9.47
C ASN A 135 -5.19 -8.83 -10.21
N GLU A 136 -6.05 -9.53 -9.48
CA GLU A 136 -7.09 -10.40 -10.05
C GLU A 136 -8.50 -9.79 -9.98
N ILE A 137 -8.61 -8.46 -9.85
CA ILE A 137 -9.86 -7.79 -9.49
C ILE A 137 -10.87 -7.90 -10.63
N SER A 138 -11.93 -8.67 -10.39
CA SER A 138 -13.01 -8.93 -11.35
C SER A 138 -14.32 -8.22 -10.98
N SER A 139 -14.41 -7.67 -9.77
CA SER A 139 -15.61 -6.98 -9.28
C SER A 139 -15.30 -5.86 -8.30
N ILE A 140 -16.18 -4.85 -8.31
CA ILE A 140 -16.15 -3.69 -7.41
C ILE A 140 -17.57 -3.52 -6.84
N GLU A 141 -17.67 -3.53 -5.52
CA GLU A 141 -18.94 -3.31 -4.82
C GLU A 141 -19.38 -1.84 -4.86
N ASP A 142 -20.67 -1.60 -4.64
CA ASP A 142 -21.25 -0.27 -4.80
C ASP A 142 -20.72 0.68 -3.72
N GLY A 143 -20.15 1.81 -4.14
CA GLY A 143 -19.57 2.79 -3.23
C GLY A 143 -18.20 2.44 -2.64
N ALA A 144 -17.48 1.43 -3.15
CA ALA A 144 -16.14 1.05 -2.68
C ALA A 144 -15.09 2.18 -2.65
N PHE A 145 -15.26 3.21 -3.49
CA PHE A 145 -14.42 4.42 -3.51
C PHE A 145 -15.15 5.68 -2.98
N SER A 146 -16.36 5.53 -2.42
CA SER A 146 -17.26 6.66 -2.12
C SER A 146 -16.75 7.66 -1.07
N THR A 147 -15.77 7.26 -0.26
CA THR A 147 -15.14 8.08 0.77
C THR A 147 -13.80 8.70 0.35
N LEU A 148 -13.27 8.34 -0.82
CA LEU A 148 -11.93 8.74 -1.28
C LEU A 148 -11.93 10.12 -1.95
N SER A 149 -12.52 11.12 -1.28
CA SER A 149 -12.72 12.47 -1.84
C SER A 149 -11.43 13.25 -2.09
N SER A 150 -10.30 12.83 -1.53
CA SER A 150 -8.96 13.40 -1.80
C SER A 150 -8.21 12.73 -2.97
N LEU A 151 -8.78 11.69 -3.58
CA LEU A 151 -8.05 10.83 -4.52
C LEU A 151 -7.79 11.54 -5.84
N SER A 152 -6.52 11.54 -6.24
CA SER A 152 -6.01 12.23 -7.43
C SER A 152 -5.44 11.29 -8.50
N LEU A 153 -5.04 10.08 -8.09
CA LEU A 153 -4.57 9.00 -8.95
C LEU A 153 -5.20 7.67 -8.50
N LEU A 154 -5.81 6.96 -9.44
CA LEU A 154 -6.32 5.60 -9.26
C LEU A 154 -5.84 4.72 -10.42
N LYS A 155 -5.04 3.71 -10.10
CA LYS A 155 -4.68 2.65 -11.06
C LYS A 155 -5.36 1.36 -10.68
N ILE A 156 -6.05 0.77 -11.66
CA ILE A 156 -6.65 -0.57 -11.58
C ILE A 156 -6.52 -1.29 -12.93
N ASN A 157 -5.45 -0.94 -13.67
CA ASN A 157 -5.07 -1.60 -14.91
C ASN A 157 -4.49 -2.99 -14.66
N ASP A 158 -4.35 -3.82 -15.69
CA ASP A 158 -3.85 -5.21 -15.58
C ASP A 158 -4.61 -6.00 -14.50
N ASN A 159 -5.92 -6.14 -14.74
CA ASN A 159 -6.92 -6.70 -13.84
C ASN A 159 -8.04 -7.38 -14.66
N LYS A 160 -9.10 -7.87 -14.02
CA LYS A 160 -10.10 -8.77 -14.62
C LYS A 160 -11.51 -8.14 -14.72
N LEU A 161 -11.59 -6.81 -14.75
CA LEU A 161 -12.87 -6.09 -14.78
C LEU A 161 -13.55 -6.25 -16.16
N THR A 162 -14.74 -6.84 -16.16
CA THR A 162 -15.55 -7.03 -17.39
C THR A 162 -16.54 -5.89 -17.65
N SER A 163 -16.85 -5.10 -16.62
CA SER A 163 -17.75 -3.94 -16.69
C SER A 163 -17.51 -2.97 -15.52
N ILE A 164 -17.99 -1.73 -15.65
CA ILE A 164 -17.98 -0.71 -14.58
C ILE A 164 -19.39 -0.14 -14.43
N LYS A 165 -19.84 0.09 -13.20
CA LYS A 165 -21.18 0.63 -12.92
C LYS A 165 -21.15 2.16 -13.01
N PRO A 166 -22.26 2.83 -13.40
CA PRO A 166 -22.29 4.29 -13.55
C PRO A 166 -21.78 5.06 -12.33
N ASP A 167 -22.15 4.63 -11.12
CA ASP A 167 -21.80 5.33 -9.88
C ASP A 167 -20.44 4.92 -9.27
N THR A 168 -19.66 4.02 -9.90
CA THR A 168 -18.41 3.48 -9.31
C THR A 168 -17.40 4.56 -8.91
N PHE A 169 -17.29 5.65 -9.69
CA PHE A 169 -16.34 6.74 -9.44
C PHE A 169 -17.00 8.06 -8.96
N LYS A 170 -18.29 8.04 -8.60
CA LYS A 170 -19.12 9.22 -8.31
C LYS A 170 -18.53 10.24 -7.32
N SER A 171 -17.80 9.79 -6.31
CA SER A 171 -17.20 10.68 -5.30
C SER A 171 -15.83 11.25 -5.67
N LEU A 172 -15.25 10.84 -6.80
CA LEU A 172 -13.84 11.07 -7.13
C LEU A 172 -13.62 12.35 -7.95
N GLY A 173 -14.26 13.46 -7.56
CA GLY A 173 -14.23 14.72 -8.32
C GLY A 173 -12.84 15.34 -8.49
N LEU A 174 -11.89 15.01 -7.60
CA LEU A 174 -10.48 15.45 -7.67
C LEU A 174 -9.55 14.49 -8.45
N LEU A 175 -10.10 13.44 -9.08
CA LEU A 175 -9.32 12.43 -9.77
C LEU A 175 -8.76 12.96 -11.09
N ARG A 176 -7.44 12.95 -11.22
CA ARG A 176 -6.69 13.50 -12.37
C ARG A 176 -6.12 12.41 -13.28
N GLU A 177 -5.88 11.22 -12.74
CA GLU A 177 -5.41 10.05 -13.47
C GLU A 177 -6.22 8.81 -13.06
N LEU A 178 -6.84 8.15 -14.05
CA LEU A 178 -7.60 6.91 -13.87
C LEU A 178 -7.11 5.89 -14.89
N ASN A 179 -6.31 4.90 -14.49
CA ASN A 179 -5.84 3.88 -15.43
C ASN A 179 -6.71 2.61 -15.36
N LEU A 180 -7.44 2.35 -16.45
CA LEU A 180 -8.32 1.19 -16.65
C LEU A 180 -7.81 0.21 -17.72
N LYS A 181 -6.62 0.45 -18.29
CA LYS A 181 -6.02 -0.34 -19.38
C LYS A 181 -5.88 -1.82 -18.98
N ASP A 182 -5.79 -2.71 -19.97
CA ASP A 182 -5.50 -4.14 -19.75
C ASP A 182 -6.48 -4.81 -18.75
N ASN A 183 -7.77 -4.51 -18.93
CA ASN A 183 -8.90 -5.21 -18.30
C ASN A 183 -9.81 -5.80 -19.39
N ASP A 184 -10.64 -6.79 -19.03
CA ASP A 184 -11.63 -7.44 -19.91
C ASP A 184 -12.86 -6.55 -20.26
N LEU A 185 -12.70 -5.22 -20.27
CA LEU A 185 -13.76 -4.24 -20.46
C LEU A 185 -14.26 -4.23 -21.91
N THR A 186 -15.45 -4.79 -22.13
CA THR A 186 -16.07 -4.85 -23.47
C THR A 186 -16.71 -3.51 -23.89
N THR A 187 -17.32 -2.79 -22.95
CA THR A 187 -17.92 -1.47 -23.12
C THR A 187 -17.89 -0.70 -21.81
N VAL A 188 -17.69 0.62 -21.87
CA VAL A 188 -17.83 1.52 -20.72
C VAL A 188 -18.78 2.65 -21.11
N SER A 189 -19.82 2.88 -20.30
CA SER A 189 -20.76 3.99 -20.51
C SER A 189 -20.09 5.32 -20.16
N ALA A 190 -20.30 6.37 -20.96
CA ALA A 190 -19.83 7.71 -20.64
C ALA A 190 -20.34 8.23 -19.28
N SER A 191 -21.47 7.69 -18.79
CA SER A 191 -21.99 8.00 -17.45
C SER A 191 -21.07 7.60 -16.29
N VAL A 192 -20.15 6.64 -16.51
CA VAL A 192 -19.16 6.18 -15.52
C VAL A 192 -18.16 7.31 -15.14
N PHE A 193 -17.99 8.28 -16.05
CA PHE A 193 -17.04 9.38 -15.90
C PHE A 193 -17.72 10.73 -15.62
N ALA A 194 -19.04 10.75 -15.37
CA ALA A 194 -19.83 11.98 -15.36
C ALA A 194 -19.44 12.97 -14.24
N ASP A 195 -18.99 12.45 -13.10
CA ASP A 195 -18.56 13.24 -11.93
C ASP A 195 -17.04 13.50 -11.89
N LEU A 196 -16.27 13.03 -12.88
CA LEU A 196 -14.80 13.17 -12.93
C LEU A 196 -14.37 14.50 -13.58
N THR A 197 -14.62 15.63 -12.90
CA THR A 197 -14.42 16.96 -13.48
C THR A 197 -12.96 17.34 -13.74
N ASP A 198 -12.03 16.80 -12.96
CA ASP A 198 -10.62 17.21 -12.96
C ASP A 198 -9.71 16.23 -13.73
N ILE A 199 -10.29 15.29 -14.47
CA ILE A 199 -9.57 14.20 -15.16
C ILE A 199 -8.67 14.73 -16.29
N VAL A 200 -7.43 14.23 -16.32
CA VAL A 200 -6.40 14.61 -17.31
C VAL A 200 -5.91 13.40 -18.11
N TYR A 201 -5.85 12.22 -17.47
CA TYR A 201 -5.41 10.96 -18.09
C TYR A 201 -6.40 9.83 -17.78
N LEU A 202 -6.73 9.07 -18.82
CA LEU A 202 -7.70 7.96 -18.86
C LEU A 202 -7.25 6.90 -19.88
#